data_AF-A0A7L0EUT2-F1
#
_entry.id   AF-A0A7L0EUT2-F1
#
_cell.length_a   1.000
_cell.length_b   1.000
_cell.length_c   1.000
_cell.angle_alpha   90.00
_cell.angle_beta   90.00
_cell.angle_gamma   90.00
#
_symmetry.space_group_name_H-M   'P 1'
#
loop_
_entity.id
_entity.type
_entity.pdbx_description
1 polymer ?
#
loop_
_entity_poly.entity_id
_entity_poly.type
_entity_poly.pdbx_seq_one_letter_code
_entity_poly.pdbx_strand_id
1 'polypeptide(L)'
;LISVKNSNKDPKSAAGEKGDDSSKEEPWETALKTTFIDVEVGEFQGHKVSVWDLLHSKYIPQENRKELLELYQAGELTLEQVKTVVSTIVTKAE
;
A
#
# COMPACT_ATOMS: atom_id res chain seq x y z
N LEU A 1 14.21 44.52 -3.97
CA LEU A 1 14.86 43.37 -4.64
C LEU A 1 14.77 42.16 -3.71
N ILE A 2 13.96 41.19 -4.14
CA ILE A 2 13.90 39.77 -3.76
C ILE A 2 15.04 39.19 -2.90
N SER A 3 14.68 38.55 -1.80
CA SER A 3 15.14 37.17 -1.55
C SER A 3 14.11 36.41 -0.72
N VAL A 4 13.40 35.52 -1.40
CA VAL A 4 12.51 34.50 -0.85
C VAL A 4 13.40 33.32 -0.46
N LYS A 5 13.28 32.79 0.75
CA LYS A 5 13.66 31.39 1.04
C LYS A 5 12.58 30.77 1.94
N ASN A 6 11.66 30.12 1.24
CA ASN A 6 10.70 29.17 1.75
C ASN A 6 11.47 27.96 2.29
N SER A 7 11.48 27.75 3.61
CA SER A 7 11.98 26.51 4.21
C SER A 7 10.84 25.51 4.20
N ASN A 8 10.79 24.71 3.14
CA ASN A 8 9.96 23.52 3.05
C ASN A 8 10.38 22.59 4.20
N LYS A 9 9.44 22.35 5.10
CA LYS A 9 9.58 21.40 6.21
C LYS A 9 9.40 20.01 5.63
N ASP A 10 10.48 19.26 5.48
CA ASP A 10 10.44 17.87 5.04
C ASP A 10 9.49 17.09 5.96
N PRO A 11 8.48 16.37 5.42
CA PRO A 11 7.73 15.44 6.25
C PRO A 11 8.67 14.28 6.53
N LYS A 12 9.03 14.16 7.81
CA LYS A 12 9.65 12.98 8.40
C LYS A 12 8.68 11.81 8.18
N SER A 13 8.79 11.13 7.05
CA SER A 13 8.14 9.85 6.80
C SER A 13 8.74 8.85 7.79
N ALA A 14 8.08 8.75 8.94
CA ALA A 14 8.31 7.72 9.92
C ALA A 14 8.05 6.37 9.23
N ALA A 15 9.14 5.65 8.95
CA ALA A 15 9.12 4.21 8.88
C ALA A 15 8.65 3.72 10.26
N GLY A 16 7.34 3.49 10.39
CA GLY A 16 6.72 2.92 11.57
C GLY A 16 6.96 1.41 11.55
N GLU A 17 8.02 1.01 12.22
CA GLU A 17 8.28 -0.36 12.65
C GLU A 17 7.35 -0.68 13.84
N LYS A 18 6.38 -1.59 13.65
CA LYS A 18 5.62 -2.32 14.70
C LYS A 18 4.63 -3.29 14.02
N GLY A 19 4.52 -4.56 14.36
CA GLY A 19 5.15 -5.32 15.43
C GLY A 19 4.98 -6.83 15.23
N ASP A 20 5.75 -7.54 16.04
CA ASP A 20 5.69 -8.97 16.32
C ASP A 20 4.34 -9.33 16.99
N ASP A 21 3.56 -10.24 16.39
CA ASP A 21 2.57 -11.07 17.08
C ASP A 21 2.51 -12.46 16.42
N SER A 22 3.21 -13.41 17.04
CA SER A 22 3.37 -14.77 16.57
C SER A 22 2.10 -15.60 16.83
N SER A 23 1.37 -16.02 15.79
CA SER A 23 0.72 -17.35 15.66
C SER A 23 0.03 -17.53 14.29
N LYS A 24 0.72 -18.19 13.34
CA LYS A 24 0.26 -18.48 11.96
C LYS A 24 -0.10 -17.24 11.11
N GLU A 25 0.82 -16.30 10.98
CA GLU A 25 0.74 -15.33 9.88
C GLU A 25 1.55 -15.89 8.71
N GLU A 26 0.92 -16.01 7.54
CA GLU A 26 1.64 -16.48 6.37
C GLU A 26 2.67 -15.41 5.93
N PRO A 27 3.86 -15.80 5.45
CA PRO A 27 4.92 -14.84 5.10
C PRO A 27 4.48 -13.82 4.04
N TRP A 28 3.53 -14.20 3.18
CA TRP A 28 2.95 -13.33 2.18
C TRP A 28 2.03 -12.25 2.78
N GLU A 29 1.34 -12.52 3.88
CA GLU A 29 0.49 -11.53 4.57
C GLU A 29 1.34 -10.43 5.20
N THR A 30 2.40 -10.81 5.92
CA THR A 30 3.33 -9.86 6.53
C THR A 30 4.00 -8.99 5.47
N ALA A 31 4.38 -9.55 4.32
CA ALA A 31 4.95 -8.78 3.20
C ALA A 31 3.97 -7.72 2.69
N LEU A 32 2.67 -8.04 2.55
CA LEU A 32 1.65 -7.08 2.13
C LEU A 32 1.36 -6.01 3.20
N LYS A 33 1.35 -6.39 4.48
CA LYS A 33 1.15 -5.46 5.61
C LYS A 33 2.32 -4.49 5.79
N THR A 34 3.54 -4.95 5.56
CA THR A 34 4.77 -4.14 5.66
C THR A 34 5.08 -3.35 4.40
N THR A 35 4.33 -3.58 3.32
CA THR A 35 4.43 -2.80 2.08
C THR A 35 3.40 -1.69 2.10
N PHE A 36 3.89 -0.47 1.92
CA PHE A 36 3.05 0.72 1.93
C PHE A 36 3.04 1.39 0.55
N ILE A 37 1.85 1.80 0.11
CA ILE A 37 1.61 2.60 -1.08
C ILE A 37 1.33 4.03 -0.64
N ASP A 38 2.01 4.97 -1.29
CA ASP A 38 1.60 6.36 -1.24
C ASP A 38 0.45 6.52 -2.22
N VAL A 39 -0.74 6.79 -1.69
CA VAL A 39 -1.92 6.95 -2.53
C VAL A 39 -1.99 8.42 -2.93
N GLU A 40 -1.92 8.68 -4.23
CA GLU A 40 -1.95 10.04 -4.78
C GLU A 40 -3.37 10.51 -5.14
N VAL A 41 -4.38 9.66 -4.96
CA VAL A 41 -5.76 9.90 -5.39
C VAL A 41 -6.78 9.25 -4.45
N GLY A 42 -7.91 9.91 -4.23
CA GLY A 42 -9.04 9.38 -3.46
C GLY A 42 -9.01 9.58 -1.95
N GLU A 43 -9.79 8.78 -1.22
CA GLU A 43 -9.98 8.92 0.24
C GLU A 43 -8.66 8.76 1.01
N PHE A 44 -7.72 7.99 0.45
CA PHE A 44 -6.40 7.78 1.01
C PHE A 44 -5.34 8.74 0.47
N GLN A 45 -5.71 9.75 -0.31
CA GLN A 45 -4.77 10.71 -0.89
C GLN A 45 -3.90 11.38 0.17
N GLY A 46 -2.58 11.31 -0.02
CA GLY A 46 -1.60 11.90 0.91
C GLY A 46 -1.39 11.08 2.19
N HIS A 47 -1.98 9.88 2.28
CA HIS A 47 -1.73 8.91 3.34
C HIS A 47 -0.97 7.71 2.79
N LYS A 48 -0.04 7.19 3.60
CA LYS A 48 0.69 5.97 3.32
C LYS A 48 -0.11 4.78 3.84
N VAL A 49 -0.76 4.04 2.95
CA VAL A 49 -1.64 2.91 3.30
C VAL A 49 -0.96 1.60 2.92
N SER A 50 -1.12 0.55 3.73
CA SER A 50 -0.53 -0.74 3.40
C SER A 50 -1.26 -1.39 2.23
N VAL A 51 -0.55 -2.18 1.43
CA VAL A 51 -1.14 -2.94 0.31
C VAL A 51 -2.25 -3.86 0.82
N TRP A 52 -2.04 -4.48 1.98
CA TRP A 52 -3.04 -5.29 2.66
C TRP A 52 -4.32 -4.52 3.00
N ASP A 53 -4.19 -3.32 3.55
CA ASP A 53 -5.34 -2.50 3.93
C ASP A 53 -6.12 -2.03 2.69
N LEU A 54 -5.43 -1.67 1.61
CA LEU A 54 -6.05 -1.35 0.32
C LEU A 54 -6.77 -2.56 -0.31
N LEU A 55 -6.18 -3.76 -0.24
CA LEU A 55 -6.80 -5.02 -0.68
C LEU A 55 -8.07 -5.34 0.12
N HIS A 56 -8.13 -4.96 1.39
CA HIS A 56 -9.29 -5.16 2.27
C HIS A 56 -10.25 -3.97 2.27
N SER A 57 -9.91 -2.90 1.54
CA SER A 57 -10.73 -1.72 1.42
C SER A 57 -11.78 -1.87 0.32
N LYS A 58 -12.77 -0.98 0.32
CA LYS A 58 -13.84 -0.87 -0.68
C LYS A 58 -13.34 -0.64 -2.12
N TYR A 59 -12.08 -0.23 -2.27
CA TYR A 59 -11.44 -0.02 -3.57
C TYR A 59 -11.25 -1.31 -4.36
N ILE A 60 -10.97 -2.41 -3.67
CA ILE A 60 -10.69 -3.69 -4.30
C ILE A 60 -11.84 -4.64 -3.99
N PRO A 61 -12.63 -5.04 -5.00
CA PRO A 61 -13.69 -6.01 -4.77
C PRO A 61 -13.08 -7.35 -4.34
N GLN A 62 -13.85 -8.11 -3.57
CA GLN A 62 -13.39 -9.39 -3.01
C GLN A 62 -12.88 -10.36 -4.08
N GLU A 63 -13.45 -10.32 -5.28
CA GLU A 63 -13.04 -11.17 -6.41
C GLU A 63 -11.61 -10.85 -6.87
N ASN A 64 -11.31 -9.58 -7.17
CA ASN A 64 -9.97 -9.12 -7.51
C ASN A 64 -8.98 -9.38 -6.37
N ARG A 65 -9.39 -9.14 -5.11
CA ARG A 65 -8.55 -9.44 -3.94
C ARG A 65 -8.15 -10.90 -3.94
N LYS A 66 -9.12 -11.81 -4.09
CA LYS A 66 -8.88 -13.23 -4.05
C LYS A 66 -7.94 -13.66 -5.18
N GLU A 67 -8.18 -13.19 -6.40
CA GLU A 67 -7.32 -13.46 -7.55
C GLU A 67 -5.88 -12.95 -7.33
N LEU A 68 -5.70 -11.71 -6.88
CA LEU A 68 -4.39 -11.14 -6.54
C LEU A 68 -3.65 -11.96 -5.49
N LEU A 69 -4.35 -12.40 -4.45
CA LEU A 69 -3.75 -13.21 -3.38
C LEU A 69 -3.40 -14.61 -3.86
N GLU A 70 -4.26 -15.26 -4.65
CA GLU A 70 -3.97 -16.58 -5.23
C GLU A 70 -2.75 -16.51 -6.16
N LEU A 71 -2.66 -15.50 -7.03
CA LEU A 71 -1.51 -15.31 -7.92
C LEU A 71 -0.23 -14.96 -7.15
N TYR A 72 -0.32 -14.17 -6.07
CA TYR A 72 0.83 -13.86 -5.22
C TYR A 72 1.31 -15.08 -4.44
N GLN A 73 0.39 -15.88 -3.90
CA GLN A 73 0.70 -17.15 -3.21
C GLN A 73 1.25 -18.20 -4.17
N ALA A 74 0.77 -18.24 -5.41
CA ALA A 74 1.29 -19.09 -6.48
C ALA A 74 2.70 -18.64 -6.96
N GLY A 75 3.15 -17.44 -6.55
CA GLY A 75 4.41 -16.85 -7.00
C GLY A 75 4.36 -16.32 -8.44
N GLU A 76 3.17 -16.21 -9.04
CA GLU A 76 2.98 -15.61 -10.37
C GLU A 76 3.09 -14.08 -10.29
N LEU A 77 2.62 -13.49 -9.19
CA LEU A 77 2.81 -12.08 -8.91
C LEU A 77 3.92 -11.87 -7.89
N THR A 78 4.69 -10.81 -8.09
CA THR A 78 5.62 -10.29 -7.08
C THR A 78 4.97 -9.16 -6.30
N LEU A 79 5.54 -8.84 -5.12
CA LEU A 79 5.05 -7.77 -4.26
C LEU A 79 4.93 -6.42 -4.98
N GLU A 80 5.89 -6.09 -5.86
CA GLU A 80 5.84 -4.88 -6.69
C GLU A 80 4.71 -4.89 -7.72
N GLN A 81 4.39 -6.06 -8.28
CA GLN A 81 3.26 -6.20 -9.19
C GLN A 81 1.95 -6.03 -8.44
N VAL A 82 1.78 -6.70 -7.29
CA VAL A 82 0.60 -6.50 -6.42
C VAL A 82 0.47 -5.02 -6.08
N LYS A 83 1.57 -4.36 -5.70
CA LYS A 83 1.58 -2.92 -5.41
C LYS A 83 1.08 -2.09 -6.59
N THR A 84 1.55 -2.39 -7.80
CA THR A 84 1.18 -1.69 -9.04
C THR A 84 -0.29 -1.90 -9.38
N VAL A 85 -0.78 -3.15 -9.28
CA VAL A 85 -2.19 -3.47 -9.55
C VAL A 85 -3.09 -2.78 -8.53
N VAL A 86 -2.77 -2.86 -7.24
CA VAL A 86 -3.53 -2.20 -6.17
C VAL A 86 -3.55 -0.69 -6.37
N SER A 87 -2.40 -0.07 -6.64
CA SER A 87 -2.33 1.36 -6.97
C SER A 87 -3.18 1.71 -8.18
N THR A 88 -3.14 0.90 -9.23
CA THR A 88 -3.93 1.11 -10.45
C THR A 88 -5.42 1.00 -10.19
N ILE A 89 -5.85 0.02 -9.39
CA ILE A 89 -7.27 -0.14 -9.03
C ILE A 89 -7.75 1.07 -8.23
N VAL A 90 -6.99 1.50 -7.22
CA VAL A 90 -7.30 2.69 -6.42
C VAL A 90 -7.41 3.93 -7.30
N THR A 91 -6.47 4.12 -8.24
CA THR A 91 -6.51 5.25 -9.19
C THR A 91 -7.67 5.18 -10.18
N LYS A 92 -8.14 3.98 -10.54
CA LYS A 92 -9.29 3.81 -11.46
C LYS A 92 -10.64 3.89 -10.76
N ALA A 93 -10.68 3.71 -9.45
CA ALA A 93 -11.90 3.71 -8.65
C ALA A 93 -12.35 5.11 -8.22
N GLU A 94 -11.48 6.11 -8.37
CA GLU A 94 -11.79 7.55 -8.26
C GLU A 94 -12.16 8.15 -9.63
#